data_AF-A0A952ALN0-F1
#
_entry.id   AF-A0A952ALN0-F1
#
_cell.length_a   1.000
_cell.length_b   1.000
_cell.length_c   1.000
_cell.angle_alpha   90.00
_cell.angle_beta   90.00
_cell.angle_gamma   90.00
#
_symmetry.space_group_name_H-M   'P 1'
#
loop_
_entity.id
_entity.type
_entity.pdbx_description
1 polymer ?
#
loop_
_entity_poly.entity_id
_entity_poly.type
_entity_poly.pdbx_seq_one_letter_code
_entity_poly.pdbx_strand_id
1 'polypeptide(L)'
;MKYHCSGCSYIYDESIGDEDLNIEENTLFDNLPNDFFCPFCETHKDDFILFGEEINYPLDVRCLTPKEQEHFPKISIFGEKLSFLIDENTHNSKKDNFIFKVSLYDDTGDEIDFKKFNFGDEVKGDFDLDYLDSFELRVFCIKEGIFSTGFLNK
;
A
#
# COMPACT_ATOMS: atom_id res chain seq x y z
N MET A 1 1.59 -7.03 14.54
CA MET A 1 2.05 -5.87 13.73
C MET A 1 2.59 -6.40 12.41
N LYS A 2 2.72 -5.54 11.39
CA LYS A 2 3.26 -5.92 10.08
C LYS A 2 4.50 -5.10 9.76
N TYR A 3 5.48 -5.70 9.10
CA TYR A 3 6.76 -5.06 8.79
C TYR A 3 7.07 -5.24 7.31
N HIS A 4 7.14 -4.14 6.57
CA HIS A 4 7.45 -4.16 5.15
C HIS A 4 8.96 -4.01 4.94
N CYS A 5 9.56 -4.92 4.16
CA CYS A 5 10.94 -4.81 3.74
C CYS A 5 11.12 -3.60 2.80
N SER A 6 11.90 -2.57 3.15
CA SER A 6 12.07 -1.41 2.27
C SER A 6 12.84 -1.70 0.96
N GLY A 7 13.49 -2.87 0.87
CA GLY A 7 14.23 -3.30 -0.32
C GLY A 7 13.40 -4.09 -1.35
N CYS A 8 12.21 -4.57 -0.99
CA CYS A 8 11.33 -5.31 -1.90
C CYS A 8 9.86 -5.20 -1.46
N SER A 9 8.97 -6.10 -1.90
CA SER A 9 7.55 -6.10 -1.51
C SER A 9 7.17 -7.14 -0.44
N TYR A 10 8.15 -7.68 0.29
CA TYR A 10 7.90 -8.64 1.37
C TYR A 10 7.34 -7.95 2.61
N ILE A 11 6.31 -8.53 3.21
CA ILE A 11 5.71 -8.08 4.47
C ILE A 11 5.77 -9.24 5.45
N TYR A 12 6.46 -9.04 6.57
CA TYR A 12 6.41 -9.95 7.71
C TYR A 12 5.20 -9.59 8.58
N ASP A 13 4.24 -10.50 8.71
CA ASP A 13 3.07 -10.37 9.57
C ASP A 13 3.26 -11.21 10.82
N GLU A 14 3.43 -10.57 11.98
CA GLU A 14 3.62 -11.28 13.25
C GLU A 14 2.47 -12.24 13.55
N SER A 15 1.23 -11.96 13.12
CA SER A 15 0.08 -12.83 13.41
C SER A 15 0.09 -14.13 12.62
N ILE A 16 0.85 -14.19 11.52
CA ILE A 16 0.97 -15.34 10.63
C ILE A 16 2.33 -16.03 10.80
N GLY A 17 3.38 -15.27 11.11
CA GLY A 17 4.75 -15.76 11.08
C GLY A 17 5.25 -15.95 9.63
N ASP A 18 6.15 -16.91 9.44
CA ASP A 18 6.65 -17.31 8.12
C ASP A 18 7.06 -18.79 8.17
N GLU A 19 6.15 -19.67 7.72
CA GLU A 19 6.34 -21.13 7.78
C GLU A 19 7.54 -21.60 6.96
N ASP A 20 7.79 -20.98 5.80
CA ASP A 20 8.93 -21.31 4.94
C ASP A 20 10.28 -21.04 5.63
N LEU A 21 10.30 -20.05 6.53
CA LEU A 21 11.44 -19.70 7.37
C LEU A 21 11.42 -20.37 8.76
N ASN A 22 10.44 -21.24 9.05
CA ASN A 22 10.19 -21.82 10.37
C ASN A 22 9.99 -20.77 11.47
N ILE A 23 9.31 -19.68 11.16
CA ILE A 23 8.92 -18.64 12.10
C ILE A 23 7.44 -18.87 12.45
N GLU A 24 7.16 -19.19 13.72
CA GLU A 24 5.81 -19.48 14.18
C GLU A 24 4.91 -18.22 14.18
N GLU A 25 3.60 -18.44 14.08
CA GLU A 25 2.59 -17.40 14.31
C GLU A 25 2.80 -16.71 15.67
N ASN A 26 2.46 -15.43 15.74
CA ASN A 26 2.65 -14.54 16.88
C ASN A 26 4.12 -14.29 17.28
N THR A 27 5.09 -14.68 16.45
CA THR A 27 6.49 -14.28 16.65
C THR A 27 6.63 -12.79 16.37
N LEU A 28 6.93 -12.01 17.41
CA LEU A 28 7.17 -10.57 17.27
C LEU A 28 8.39 -10.31 16.36
N PHE A 29 8.34 -9.26 15.55
CA PHE A 29 9.47 -8.86 14.71
C PHE A 29 10.72 -8.59 15.55
N ASP A 30 10.56 -7.98 16.73
CA ASP A 30 11.64 -7.75 17.68
C ASP A 30 12.29 -9.06 18.19
N ASN A 31 11.55 -10.18 18.19
CA ASN A 31 12.06 -11.49 18.58
C ASN A 31 12.76 -12.23 17.43
N LEU A 32 12.67 -11.75 16.19
CA LEU A 32 13.45 -12.33 15.08
C LEU A 32 14.97 -12.18 15.34
N PRO A 33 15.80 -13.12 14.88
CA PRO A 33 17.25 -13.02 15.00
C PRO A 33 17.80 -11.68 14.49
N ASN A 34 18.89 -11.17 15.08
CA ASN A 34 19.52 -9.92 14.64
C ASN A 34 20.10 -10.03 13.22
N ASP A 35 20.43 -11.24 12.80
CA ASP A 35 20.86 -11.63 11.46
C ASP A 35 19.70 -12.10 10.58
N PHE A 36 18.45 -11.77 10.93
CA PHE A 36 17.34 -11.97 10.02
C PHE A 36 17.54 -11.12 8.76
N PHE A 37 17.38 -11.78 7.61
CA PHE A 37 17.44 -11.18 6.30
C PHE A 37 16.10 -11.34 5.61
N CYS A 38 15.73 -10.35 4.79
CA CYS A 38 14.56 -10.52 3.94
C CYS A 38 14.74 -11.74 3.02
N PRO A 39 13.79 -12.69 2.97
CA PRO A 39 13.93 -13.91 2.17
C PRO A 39 13.94 -13.66 0.65
N PHE A 40 13.55 -12.47 0.20
CA PHE A 40 13.44 -12.14 -1.22
C PHE A 40 14.59 -11.28 -1.76
N CYS A 41 15.15 -10.39 -0.93
CA CYS A 41 16.18 -9.45 -1.38
C CYS A 41 17.41 -9.38 -0.47
N GLU A 42 17.47 -10.19 0.59
CA GLU A 42 18.62 -10.31 1.49
C GLU A 42 19.03 -9.02 2.20
N THR A 43 18.15 -8.01 2.25
CA THR A 43 18.39 -6.80 3.05
C THR A 43 18.28 -7.14 4.54
N HIS A 44 18.93 -6.35 5.39
CA HIS A 44 18.97 -6.58 6.83
C HIS A 44 17.63 -6.29 7.52
N LYS A 45 17.40 -6.90 8.68
CA LYS A 45 16.27 -6.63 9.57
C LYS A 45 16.02 -5.13 9.81
N ASP A 46 17.09 -4.33 9.91
CA ASP A 46 17.04 -2.88 10.14
C ASP A 46 16.41 -2.09 8.97
N ASP A 47 16.31 -2.68 7.78
CA ASP A 47 15.67 -2.06 6.61
C ASP A 47 14.15 -2.34 6.54
N PHE A 48 13.57 -3.00 7.55
CA PHE A 48 12.12 -3.19 7.64
C PHE A 48 11.45 -2.01 8.33
N ILE A 49 10.29 -1.63 7.83
CA ILE A 49 9.51 -0.50 8.34
C ILE A 49 8.17 -1.03 8.86
N LEU A 50 7.75 -0.54 10.04
CA LEU A 50 6.41 -0.83 10.57
C LEU A 50 5.35 -0.41 9.55
N PHE A 51 4.61 -1.38 9.05
CA PHE A 51 3.52 -1.17 8.12
C PHE A 51 2.24 -0.89 8.91
N GLY A 52 1.76 0.36 8.81
CA GLY A 52 0.52 0.79 9.46
C GLY A 52 -0.71 0.26 8.72
N GLU A 53 -1.60 -0.44 9.43
CA GLU A 53 -2.86 -0.96 8.88
C GLU A 53 -4.03 0.02 8.99
N GLU A 54 -3.83 1.16 9.67
CA GLU A 54 -4.89 2.17 9.80
C GLU A 54 -5.15 2.84 8.45
N ILE A 55 -6.41 2.79 8.03
CA ILE A 55 -6.88 3.40 6.79
C ILE A 55 -7.36 4.81 7.12
N ASN A 56 -6.69 5.80 6.54
CA ASN A 56 -7.08 7.20 6.59
C ASN A 56 -8.20 7.43 5.57
N TYR A 57 -9.43 7.54 6.07
CA TYR A 57 -10.60 7.90 5.27
C TYR A 57 -10.83 9.41 5.30
N PRO A 58 -10.89 10.08 4.14
CA PRO A 58 -11.21 11.51 4.10
C PRO A 58 -12.64 11.75 4.59
N LEU A 59 -12.80 12.70 5.51
CA LEU A 59 -14.13 13.09 6.00
C LEU A 59 -15.01 13.69 4.90
N ASP A 60 -14.40 14.44 3.96
CA ASP A 60 -15.04 14.96 2.76
C ASP A 60 -14.00 15.05 1.63
N VAL A 61 -14.21 14.29 0.56
CA VAL A 61 -13.30 14.25 -0.61
C VAL A 61 -13.18 15.60 -1.33
N ARG A 62 -14.09 16.55 -1.07
CA ARG A 62 -14.02 17.92 -1.60
C ARG A 62 -13.16 18.84 -0.75
N CYS A 63 -12.76 18.40 0.45
CA CYS A 63 -12.05 19.18 1.45
C CYS A 63 -10.97 18.32 2.13
N LEU A 64 -10.07 17.76 1.32
CA LEU A 64 -8.95 16.95 1.78
C LEU A 64 -7.98 17.77 2.62
N THR A 65 -7.47 17.19 3.70
CA THR A 65 -6.31 17.70 4.44
C THR A 65 -5.07 17.69 3.54
N PRO A 66 -4.03 18.48 3.84
CA PRO A 66 -2.79 18.46 3.06
C PRO A 66 -2.21 17.06 2.91
N LYS A 67 -2.32 16.24 3.96
CA LYS A 67 -1.78 14.89 3.95
C LYS A 67 -2.57 13.95 3.05
N GLU A 68 -3.89 14.04 3.07
CA GLU A 68 -4.74 13.29 2.15
C GLU A 68 -4.52 13.74 0.71
N GLN A 69 -4.36 15.05 0.45
CA GLN A 69 -4.03 15.56 -0.90
C GLN A 69 -2.73 14.95 -1.42
N GLU A 70 -1.72 14.78 -0.55
CA GLU A 70 -0.44 14.17 -0.92
C GLU A 70 -0.53 12.64 -1.19
N HIS A 71 -1.69 12.04 -0.95
CA HIS A 71 -1.91 10.60 -1.16
C HIS A 71 -3.14 10.31 -2.00
N PHE A 72 -3.83 11.35 -2.48
CA PHE A 72 -5.01 11.22 -3.31
C PHE A 72 -4.58 11.11 -4.77
N PRO A 73 -4.72 9.94 -5.42
CA PRO A 73 -4.25 9.73 -6.77
C PRO A 73 -5.05 10.58 -7.76
N LYS A 74 -4.40 10.98 -8.85
CA LYS A 74 -5.11 11.53 -10.02
C LYS A 74 -5.80 10.37 -10.72
N ILE A 75 -7.14 10.41 -10.77
CA ILE A 75 -7.96 9.34 -11.35
C ILE A 75 -8.60 9.83 -12.64
N SER A 76 -8.70 8.94 -13.63
CA SER A 76 -9.49 9.15 -14.85
C SER A 76 -10.23 7.86 -15.19
N ILE A 77 -11.53 7.97 -15.47
CA ILE A 77 -12.39 6.83 -15.79
C ILE A 77 -12.86 6.98 -17.23
N PHE A 78 -12.73 5.92 -18.02
CA PHE A 78 -13.23 5.85 -19.39
C PHE A 78 -13.89 4.50 -19.65
N GLY A 79 -15.23 4.48 -19.61
CA GLY A 79 -16.00 3.23 -19.68
C GLY A 79 -15.74 2.38 -18.44
N GLU A 80 -15.37 1.11 -18.66
CA GLU A 80 -15.01 0.15 -17.61
C GLU A 80 -13.56 0.29 -17.12
N LYS A 81 -12.79 1.25 -17.63
CA LYS A 81 -11.37 1.36 -17.30
C LYS A 81 -11.11 2.55 -16.38
N LEU A 82 -10.46 2.29 -15.25
CA LEU A 82 -9.89 3.32 -14.39
C LEU A 82 -8.38 3.40 -14.61
N SER A 83 -7.87 4.62 -14.76
CA SER A 83 -6.44 4.92 -14.74
C SER A 83 -6.12 5.79 -13.53
N PHE A 84 -5.01 5.51 -12.85
CA PHE A 84 -4.50 6.34 -11.76
C PHE A 84 -3.05 6.77 -12.00
N LEU A 85 -2.70 7.92 -11.44
CA LEU A 85 -1.34 8.45 -11.40
C LEU A 85 -1.06 9.10 -10.04
N ILE A 86 0.08 8.76 -9.46
CA ILE A 86 0.67 9.41 -8.29
C ILE A 86 2.02 9.97 -8.75
N ASP A 87 2.09 11.28 -8.92
CA ASP A 87 3.32 12.00 -9.31
C ASP A 87 3.89 12.80 -8.13
N GLU A 88 4.92 13.60 -8.39
CA GLU A 88 5.60 14.42 -7.38
C GLU A 88 4.72 15.46 -6.68
N ASN A 89 3.57 15.84 -7.28
CA ASN A 89 2.60 16.75 -6.67
C ASN A 89 1.58 16.01 -5.80
N THR A 90 1.39 14.72 -6.05
CA THR A 90 0.66 13.85 -5.15
C THR A 90 1.63 13.43 -4.07
N HIS A 91 2.64 12.60 -4.34
CA HIS A 91 3.50 12.05 -3.29
C HIS A 91 4.98 12.40 -3.48
N ASN A 92 5.61 12.95 -2.43
CA ASN A 92 7.05 13.21 -2.43
C ASN A 92 7.85 11.94 -2.13
N SER A 93 8.13 11.16 -3.19
CA SER A 93 8.79 9.85 -3.10
C SER A 93 10.26 9.94 -2.70
N LYS A 94 10.66 9.12 -1.73
CA LYS A 94 12.03 8.90 -1.21
C LYS A 94 12.22 7.43 -0.87
N LYS A 95 13.47 6.99 -0.67
CA LYS A 95 13.80 5.58 -0.35
C LYS A 95 13.04 5.05 0.87
N ASP A 96 12.83 5.90 1.88
CA ASP A 96 12.09 5.59 3.12
C ASP A 96 10.63 6.09 3.11
N ASN A 97 10.16 6.66 2.00
CA ASN A 97 8.85 7.27 1.88
C ASN A 97 8.34 7.17 0.44
N PHE A 98 7.79 6.03 0.05
CA PHE A 98 7.24 5.82 -1.28
C PHE A 98 5.94 5.01 -1.22
N ILE A 99 5.15 5.11 -2.29
CA ILE A 99 3.97 4.28 -2.48
C ILE A 99 4.43 2.93 -3.01
N PHE A 100 4.15 1.87 -2.24
CA PHE A 100 4.55 0.51 -2.62
C PHE A 100 3.36 -0.32 -3.14
N LYS A 101 2.12 0.12 -2.90
CA LYS A 101 0.91 -0.53 -3.39
C LYS A 101 -0.21 0.47 -3.64
N VAL A 102 -1.00 0.23 -4.69
CA VAL A 102 -2.34 0.80 -4.86
C VAL A 102 -3.30 -0.36 -5.08
N SER A 103 -4.38 -0.42 -4.30
CA SER A 103 -5.39 -1.48 -4.38
C SER A 103 -6.75 -0.91 -4.77
N LEU A 104 -7.49 -1.68 -5.56
CA LEU A 104 -8.90 -1.48 -5.88
C LEU A 104 -9.75 -2.37 -4.96
N TYR A 105 -10.78 -1.79 -4.36
CA TYR A 105 -11.77 -2.48 -3.54
C TYR A 105 -13.18 -2.27 -4.10
N ASP A 106 -14.05 -3.25 -3.92
CA ASP A 106 -15.48 -3.16 -4.19
C ASP A 106 -16.26 -2.52 -3.00
N ASP A 107 -17.58 -2.47 -3.12
CA ASP A 107 -18.49 -1.90 -2.13
C ASP A 107 -18.68 -2.77 -0.86
N THR A 108 -18.32 -4.05 -0.91
CA THR A 108 -18.26 -4.92 0.27
C THR A 108 -16.96 -4.75 1.04
N GLY A 109 -15.96 -4.10 0.44
CA GLY A 109 -14.64 -3.85 1.03
C GLY A 109 -13.64 -4.96 0.75
N ASP A 110 -13.91 -5.82 -0.23
CA ASP A 110 -13.03 -6.88 -0.69
C ASP A 110 -12.02 -6.34 -1.71
N GLU A 111 -10.76 -6.76 -1.63
CA GLU A 111 -9.70 -6.33 -2.57
C GLU A 111 -9.87 -7.08 -3.90
N ILE A 112 -10.10 -6.33 -4.97
CA ILE A 112 -10.36 -6.87 -6.31
C ILE A 112 -9.08 -7.03 -7.13
N ASP A 113 -8.23 -5.99 -7.13
CA ASP A 113 -6.94 -5.99 -7.84
C ASP A 113 -5.98 -5.01 -7.14
N PHE A 114 -4.69 -5.15 -7.38
CA PHE A 114 -3.68 -4.24 -6.89
C PHE A 114 -2.50 -4.08 -7.86
N LYS A 115 -1.77 -2.98 -7.71
CA LYS A 115 -0.48 -2.74 -8.36
C LYS A 115 0.57 -2.53 -7.28
N LYS A 116 1.70 -3.23 -7.39
CA LYS A 116 2.86 -3.10 -6.50
C LYS A 116 3.94 -2.27 -7.18
N PHE A 117 4.68 -1.52 -6.39
CA PHE A 117 5.74 -0.62 -6.83
C PHE A 117 6.94 -0.73 -5.90
N ASN A 118 8.13 -0.54 -6.46
CA ASN A 118 9.37 -0.37 -5.72
C ASN A 118 9.77 1.10 -5.73
N PHE A 119 10.73 1.46 -4.86
CA PHE A 119 11.31 2.80 -4.90
C PHE A 119 11.95 3.09 -6.28
N GLY A 120 11.56 4.22 -6.87
CA GLY A 120 12.03 4.67 -8.19
C GLY A 120 11.11 4.32 -9.35
N ASP A 121 10.08 3.49 -9.12
CA ASP A 121 9.07 3.19 -10.13
C ASP A 121 8.14 4.39 -10.37
N GLU A 122 7.64 4.52 -11.60
CA GLU A 122 6.51 5.41 -11.87
C GLU A 122 5.23 4.79 -11.27
N VAL A 123 4.61 5.51 -10.33
CA VAL A 123 3.41 5.03 -9.64
C VAL A 123 2.17 5.39 -10.45
N LYS A 124 1.88 4.55 -11.44
CA LYS A 124 0.69 4.65 -12.28
C LYS A 124 0.19 3.26 -12.64
N GLY A 125 -1.08 3.17 -13.01
CA GLY A 125 -1.65 1.91 -13.42
C GLY A 125 -3.08 2.04 -13.88
N ASP A 126 -3.59 0.91 -14.35
CA ASP A 126 -4.96 0.77 -14.77
C ASP A 126 -5.63 -0.34 -13.98
N PHE A 127 -6.91 -0.18 -13.70
CA PHE A 127 -7.79 -1.22 -13.19
C PHE A 127 -9.00 -1.39 -14.09
N ASP A 128 -9.50 -2.61 -14.11
CA ASP A 128 -10.79 -2.95 -14.71
C ASP A 128 -11.89 -2.74 -13.66
N LEU A 129 -12.93 -2.03 -14.03
CA LEU A 129 -14.12 -1.76 -13.22
C LEU A 129 -15.32 -2.60 -13.69
N ASP A 130 -15.09 -3.63 -14.51
CA ASP A 130 -16.11 -4.59 -14.89
C ASP A 130 -16.93 -5.01 -13.66
N TYR A 131 -18.24 -4.81 -13.73
CA TYR A 131 -19.23 -5.12 -12.67
C TYR A 131 -19.15 -4.28 -11.39
N LEU A 132 -18.31 -3.24 -11.34
CA LEU A 132 -18.23 -2.30 -10.22
C LEU A 132 -18.97 -0.99 -10.55
N ASP A 133 -20.11 -0.78 -9.89
CA ASP A 133 -20.84 0.50 -9.93
C ASP A 133 -20.21 1.54 -8.98
N SER A 134 -19.67 1.06 -7.86
CA SER A 134 -18.90 1.84 -6.89
C SER A 134 -17.65 1.09 -6.44
N PHE A 135 -16.59 1.83 -6.15
CA PHE A 135 -15.30 1.27 -5.81
C PHE A 135 -14.50 2.23 -4.92
N GLU A 136 -13.45 1.73 -4.30
CA GLU A 136 -12.51 2.49 -3.48
C GLU A 136 -11.09 2.19 -3.94
N LEU A 137 -10.24 3.22 -4.09
CA LEU A 137 -8.80 3.02 -4.15
C LEU A 137 -8.17 3.25 -2.78
N ARG A 138 -7.26 2.36 -2.39
CA ARG A 138 -6.39 2.58 -1.24
C ARG A 138 -4.94 2.68 -1.69
N VAL A 139 -4.31 3.77 -1.30
CA VAL A 139 -2.91 4.10 -1.60
C VAL A 139 -2.07 3.78 -0.37
N PHE A 140 -1.07 2.91 -0.54
CA PHE A 140 -0.25 2.40 0.55
C PHE A 140 1.12 3.08 0.54
N CYS A 141 1.31 4.01 1.46
CA CYS A 141 2.59 4.63 1.74
C CYS A 141 3.35 3.83 2.81
N ILE A 142 4.61 3.52 2.55
CA ILE A 142 5.45 2.73 3.47
C ILE A 142 5.67 3.43 4.83
N LYS A 143 5.53 4.75 4.89
CA LYS A 143 5.83 5.57 6.08
C LYS A 143 4.59 6.18 6.72
N GLU A 144 3.61 6.55 5.91
CA GLU A 144 2.52 7.43 6.35
C GLU A 144 1.18 6.70 6.43
N GLY A 145 1.16 5.41 6.09
CA GLY A 145 0.01 4.52 6.24
C GLY A 145 -0.80 4.36 4.97
N ILE A 146 -2.06 3.97 5.14
CA ILE A 146 -2.99 3.70 4.04
C ILE A 146 -3.92 4.90 3.88
N PHE A 147 -4.12 5.38 2.66
CA PHE A 147 -5.00 6.50 2.34
C PHE A 147 -6.08 6.06 1.38
N SER A 148 -7.33 6.27 1.79
CA SER A 148 -8.51 5.96 1.00
C SER A 148 -8.90 7.15 0.12
N THR A 149 -9.39 6.87 -1.09
CA THR A 149 -10.09 7.87 -1.90
C THR A 149 -11.51 8.16 -1.41
N GLY A 150 -12.00 7.40 -0.43
CA GLY A 150 -13.43 7.17 -0.23
C GLY A 150 -14.03 6.38 -1.39
N PHE A 151 -15.31 6.01 -1.24
CA PHE A 151 -16.06 5.38 -2.32
C PHE A 151 -16.33 6.36 -3.44
N LEU A 152 -15.94 5.96 -4.64
CA LEU A 152 -16.20 6.63 -5.91
C LEU A 152 -17.24 5.82 -6.68
N ASN A 153 -17.97 6.49 -7.56
CA ASN A 153 -18.87 5.84 -8.50
C ASN A 153 -18.30 5.98 -9.91
N LYS A 154 -18.58 4.99 -10.75
CA LYS A 154 -18.16 4.98 -12.15
C LYS A 154 -18.93 5.99 -13.01
#